data_AF-A0A3S4H5F3-F1
#
_entry.id   AF-A0A3S4H5F3-F1
#
_cell.length_a   1.000
_cell.length_b   1.000
_cell.length_c   1.000
_cell.angle_alpha   90.00
_cell.angle_beta   90.00
_cell.angle_gamma   90.00
#
_symmetry.space_group_name_H-M   'P 1'
#
loop_
_entity.id
_entity.type
_entity.pdbx_description
1 polymer ?
#
loop_
_entity_poly.entity_id
_entity_poly.type
_entity_poly.pdbx_seq_one_letter_code
_entity_poly.pdbx_strand_id
1 'polypeptide(L)'
;MPALDLIRPSVTAMRVIASVNDGFARELKLPPHIRSLGLITADSDDVTYIAADEATKQAMVEVVYGRSLYAGAAHGRRRPPVRC
;
A
#
# COMPACT_ATOMS: atom_id res chain seq x y z
N MET A 1 -12.16 -16.67 -20.71
CA MET A 1 -10.87 -16.06 -20.32
C MET A 1 -9.78 -17.01 -20.78
N PRO A 2 -8.72 -16.54 -21.45
CA PRO A 2 -7.59 -17.41 -21.78
C PRO A 2 -6.94 -17.89 -20.48
N ALA A 3 -6.50 -19.14 -20.43
CA ALA A 3 -6.17 -19.82 -19.18
C ALA A 3 -4.97 -19.23 -18.43
N LEU A 4 -4.10 -18.46 -19.09
CA LEU A 4 -2.83 -17.96 -18.57
C LEU A 4 -2.58 -16.48 -18.92
N ASP A 5 -3.62 -15.75 -19.30
CA ASP A 5 -3.47 -14.31 -19.53
C ASP A 5 -3.17 -13.60 -18.21
N LEU A 6 -2.17 -12.70 -18.27
CA LEU A 6 -1.78 -11.91 -17.11
C LEU A 6 -2.91 -10.96 -16.70
N ILE A 7 -3.37 -11.10 -15.46
CA ILE A 7 -4.25 -10.12 -14.83
C ILE A 7 -3.38 -8.93 -14.42
N ARG A 8 -3.67 -7.76 -14.99
CA ARG A 8 -2.90 -6.54 -14.71
C ARG A 8 -3.41 -5.87 -13.43
N PRO A 9 -2.60 -5.80 -12.36
CA PRO A 9 -2.97 -5.07 -11.17
C PRO A 9 -2.83 -3.57 -11.38
N SER A 10 -3.57 -2.79 -10.60
CA SER A 10 -3.57 -1.33 -10.67
C SER A 10 -3.48 -0.68 -9.30
N VAL A 11 -2.74 0.43 -9.24
CA VAL A 11 -2.69 1.28 -8.04
C VAL A 11 -3.97 2.12 -8.00
N THR A 12 -4.66 2.07 -6.87
CA THR A 12 -5.98 2.69 -6.70
C THR A 12 -5.92 4.02 -5.95
N ALA A 13 -4.96 4.19 -5.06
CA ALA A 13 -4.64 5.47 -4.43
C ALA A 13 -3.22 5.45 -3.86
N MET A 14 -2.57 6.61 -3.83
CA MET A 14 -1.25 6.82 -3.25
C MET A 14 -1.17 8.19 -2.57
N ARG A 15 -0.48 8.26 -1.42
CA ARG A 15 -0.22 9.50 -0.69
C ARG A 15 1.10 9.40 0.08
N VAL A 16 1.85 10.50 0.15
CA VAL A 16 3.01 10.62 1.04
C VAL A 16 2.68 11.59 2.17
N ILE A 17 3.01 11.18 3.39
CA ILE A 17 3.00 12.03 4.58
C ILE A 17 4.47 12.35 4.90
N ALA A 18 4.91 13.58 4.61
CA ALA A 18 6.31 13.98 4.78
C ALA A 18 6.75 13.95 6.25
N SER A 19 5.87 14.39 7.16
CA SER A 19 6.10 14.33 8.60
C SER A 19 4.84 13.84 9.30
N VAL A 20 4.92 12.67 9.92
CA VAL A 20 3.83 12.08 10.70
C VAL A 20 3.67 12.83 12.03
N ASN A 21 2.43 12.88 12.54
CA ASN A 21 2.16 13.41 13.88
C ASN A 21 2.65 12.43 14.96
N ASP A 22 3.22 12.95 16.06
CA ASP A 22 3.78 12.13 17.15
C ASP A 22 2.77 11.18 17.80
N GLY A 23 1.50 11.58 17.93
CA GLY A 23 0.44 10.73 18.45
C GLY A 23 0.20 9.51 17.55
N PHE A 24 0.15 9.75 16.25
CA PHE A 24 -0.07 8.70 15.26
C PHE A 24 1.16 7.78 15.11
N ALA A 25 2.37 8.34 15.20
CA ALA A 25 3.61 7.56 15.21
C ALA A 25 3.68 6.59 16.40
N ARG A 26 3.23 7.02 17.59
CA ARG A 26 3.15 6.17 18.79
C ARG A 26 2.15 5.03 18.63
N GLU A 27 0.97 5.32 18.06
CA GLU A 27 -0.06 4.31 17.83
C GLU A 27 0.41 3.23 16.83
N LEU A 28 1.08 3.66 15.76
CA LEU A 28 1.69 2.78 14.76
C LEU A 28 3.00 2.13 15.25
N LYS A 29 3.48 2.46 16.46
CA LYS A 29 4.73 1.96 17.05
C LYS A 29 5.94 2.15 16.12
N LEU A 30 6.01 3.31 15.47
CA LEU A 30 7.09 3.62 14.55
C LEU A 30 8.43 3.74 15.28
N PRO A 31 9.52 3.23 14.69
CA PRO A 31 10.85 3.48 15.22
C PRO A 31 11.26 4.95 14.97
N PRO A 32 12.20 5.50 15.77
CA PRO A 32 12.49 6.93 15.80
C PRO A 32 13.08 7.48 14.50
N HIS A 33 13.66 6.63 13.65
CA HIS A 33 14.20 7.04 12.33
C HIS A 33 13.13 7.19 11.26
N ILE A 34 11.91 6.65 11.45
CA ILE A 34 10.82 6.74 10.47
C ILE A 34 9.90 7.90 10.84
N ARG A 35 10.04 9.01 10.09
CA ARG A 35 9.16 10.19 10.21
C ARG A 35 8.26 10.43 9.00
N SER A 36 8.57 9.81 7.87
CA SER A 36 7.80 9.93 6.64
C SER A 36 7.11 8.60 6.34
N LEU A 37 5.86 8.66 5.89
CA LEU A 37 5.07 7.47 5.56
C LEU A 37 4.57 7.55 4.11
N GLY A 38 4.77 6.46 3.37
CA GLY A 38 4.14 6.23 2.08
C GLY A 38 2.91 5.35 2.25
N LEU A 39 1.75 5.82 1.80
CA LEU A 39 0.51 5.07 1.79
C LEU A 39 0.19 4.67 0.34
N ILE A 40 -0.01 3.38 0.12
CA ILE A 40 -0.39 2.82 -1.19
C ILE A 40 -1.53 1.84 -1.01
N THR A 41 -2.44 1.83 -1.98
CA THR A 41 -3.50 0.82 -2.08
C THR A 41 -3.60 0.38 -3.53
N ALA A 42 -3.88 -0.90 -3.73
CA ALA A 42 -4.00 -1.52 -5.04
C ALA A 42 -5.12 -2.57 -5.03
N ASP A 43 -5.47 -3.08 -6.20
CA ASP A 43 -6.52 -4.08 -6.40
C ASP A 43 -6.07 -5.53 -6.17
N SER A 44 -4.76 -5.79 -6.16
CA SER A 44 -4.16 -7.10 -5.88
C SER A 44 -3.22 -7.01 -4.67
N ASP A 45 -3.56 -7.72 -3.61
CA ASP A 45 -2.83 -7.74 -2.34
C ASP A 45 -1.49 -8.47 -2.45
N ASP A 46 -1.46 -9.69 -2.97
CA ASP A 46 -0.21 -10.46 -3.09
C ASP A 46 0.84 -9.76 -3.96
N VAL A 47 0.43 -9.20 -5.10
CA VAL A 47 1.33 -8.42 -5.95
C VAL A 47 1.84 -7.18 -5.22
N THR A 48 0.99 -6.55 -4.40
CA THR A 48 1.39 -5.38 -3.61
C THR A 48 2.38 -5.76 -2.52
N TYR A 49 2.24 -6.91 -1.88
CA TYR A 49 3.22 -7.38 -0.89
C TYR A 49 4.58 -7.66 -1.54
N ILE A 50 4.61 -8.27 -2.73
CA ILE A 50 5.85 -8.47 -3.49
C ILE A 50 6.47 -7.12 -3.87
N ALA A 51 5.66 -6.15 -4.33
CA ALA A 51 6.14 -4.81 -4.65
C ALA A 51 6.68 -4.07 -3.41
N ALA A 52 6.08 -4.29 -2.24
CA ALA A 52 6.53 -3.70 -0.99
C ALA A 52 7.87 -4.30 -0.53
N ASP A 53 8.05 -5.63 -0.64
CA ASP A 53 9.35 -6.27 -0.42
C ASP A 53 10.41 -5.71 -1.37
N GLU A 54 10.08 -5.61 -2.66
CA GLU A 54 10.98 -5.03 -3.66
C GLU A 54 11.39 -3.59 -3.30
N ALA A 55 10.45 -2.77 -2.81
CA ALA A 55 10.76 -1.41 -2.39
C ALA A 55 11.81 -1.34 -1.27
N THR A 56 11.83 -2.30 -0.34
CA THR A 56 12.84 -2.33 0.75
C THR A 56 14.25 -2.61 0.25
N LYS A 57 14.39 -3.23 -0.92
CA LYS A 57 15.69 -3.47 -1.57
C LYS A 57 16.16 -2.28 -2.42
N GLN A 58 15.22 -1.54 -2.98
CA GLN A 58 15.50 -0.40 -3.88
C GLN A 58 15.70 0.92 -3.13
N ALA A 59 15.14 1.05 -1.92
CA ALA A 59 15.20 2.27 -1.13
C ALA A 59 15.31 1.97 0.37
N MET A 60 15.76 2.96 1.15
CA MET A 60 15.80 2.90 2.62
C MET A 60 14.40 3.05 3.21
N VAL A 61 13.56 2.03 3.03
CA VAL A 61 12.17 1.99 3.51
C VAL A 61 11.89 0.65 4.18
N GLU A 62 10.94 0.66 5.12
CA GLU A 62 10.47 -0.53 5.83
C GLU A 62 8.94 -0.61 5.72
N VAL A 63 8.41 -1.83 5.63
CA VAL A 63 6.97 -2.06 5.60
C VAL A 63 6.41 -2.00 7.02
N VAL A 64 5.85 -0.84 7.39
CA VAL A 64 5.25 -0.63 8.72
C VAL A 64 3.91 -1.35 8.87
N TYR A 65 3.09 -1.35 7.82
CA TYR A 65 1.74 -1.90 7.85
C TYR A 65 1.38 -2.51 6.50
N GLY A 66 0.77 -3.70 6.55
CA GLY A 66 0.24 -4.39 5.38
C GLY A 66 -0.97 -5.22 5.78
N ARG A 67 -2.12 -4.98 5.16
CA ARG A 67 -3.34 -5.75 5.39
C ARG A 67 -4.21 -5.78 4.14
N SER A 68 -4.77 -6.94 3.85
CA SER A 68 -5.74 -7.14 2.78
C SER A 68 -7.17 -6.81 3.26
N LEU A 69 -8.04 -6.47 2.31
CA LEU A 69 -9.45 -6.24 2.58
C LEU A 69 -10.22 -7.55 2.50
N TYR A 70 -11.26 -7.66 3.34
CA TYR A 70 -12.13 -8.82 3.33
C TYR A 70 -12.92 -8.91 2.01
N ALA A 71 -13.07 -10.13 1.48
CA ALA A 71 -13.74 -10.42 0.21
C ALA A 71 -13.09 -9.79 -1.05
N GLY A 72 -11.85 -9.31 -0.96
CA GLY A 72 -11.05 -8.86 -2.11
C GLY A 72 -11.53 -7.56 -2.75
N ALA A 73 -10.84 -7.13 -3.81
CA ALA A 73 -11.06 -5.83 -4.45
C ALA A 73 -12.46 -5.67 -5.07
N ALA A 74 -13.07 -6.76 -5.56
CA ALA A 74 -14.41 -6.72 -6.16
C ALA A 74 -15.53 -6.32 -5.18
N HIS A 75 -15.32 -6.50 -3.87
CA HIS A 75 -16.30 -6.20 -2.83
C HIS A 75 -15.91 -5.01 -1.95
N GLY A 76 -14.83 -4.30 -2.32
CA GLY A 76 -14.42 -3.07 -1.65
C GLY A 76 -15.44 -1.95 -1.87
N ARG A 77 -15.99 -1.41 -0.78
CA ARG A 77 -16.81 -0.18 -0.86
C ARG A 77 -15.91 1.01 -1.11
N ARG A 78 -15.65 1.33 -2.37
CA ARG A 78 -14.80 2.46 -2.78
C ARG A 78 -15.46 3.32 -3.85
N ARG A 79 -15.20 4.63 -3.79
CA ARG A 79 -15.51 5.56 -4.88
C ARG A 79 -14.53 5.28 -6.03
N PRO A 80 -14.99 5.21 -7.30
CA PRO A 80 -14.09 4.98 -8.43
C PRO A 80 -12.99 6.05 -8.47
N PRO A 81 -11.78 5.70 -8.91
CA PRO A 81 -10.65 6.61 -8.90
C PRO A 81 -10.98 7.87 -9.69
N VAL A 82 -10.76 9.03 -9.08
CA VAL A 82 -10.70 10.29 -9.81
C VAL A 82 -9.41 10.20 -10.63
N ARG A 83 -9.52 10.11 -11.96
CA ARG A 83 -8.36 10.28 -12.83
C ARG A 83 -7.82 11.69 -12.55
N CYS A 84 -6.63 11.78 -11.96
CA CYS A 84 -5.85 13.01 -11.98
C CYS A 84 -5.41 13.31 -13.42
#